data_AF-A0A183U3N3-F1
#
_entry.id   AF-A0A183U3N3-F1
#
_cell.length_a   1.000
_cell.length_b   1.000
_cell.length_c   1.000
_cell.angle_alpha   90.00
_cell.angle_beta   90.00
_cell.angle_gamma   90.00
#
_symmetry.space_group_name_H-M   'P 1'
#
loop_
_entity.id
_entity.type
_entity.pdbx_description
1 polymer ?
#
loop_
_entity_poly.entity_id
_entity_poly.type
_entity_poly.pdbx_seq_one_letter_code
_entity_poly.pdbx_strand_id
1 'polypeptide(L)'
;MTYVIAELIFLYFSDFTIHCRDGDVRTSKSALFLSSDYFRFLFTANDDGLNSVEHTLSEYSKSTIEQVLIFITTGTFRVPSDLTPSSAQELVDVVALFKPLNRDAFRNTIHKALCENAAKVHHVVHHK
;
A
#
# COMPACT_ATOMS: atom_id res chain seq x y z
N MET A 1 1.88 -1.60 -18.86
CA MET A 1 3.30 -1.20 -18.65
C MET A 1 3.65 -1.07 -17.17
N THR A 2 2.75 -0.57 -16.32
CA THR A 2 2.98 -0.35 -14.87
C THR A 2 3.19 -1.62 -14.03
N TYR A 3 2.50 -2.72 -14.36
CA TYR A 3 2.65 -4.00 -13.65
C TYR A 3 4.05 -4.62 -13.78
N VAL A 4 4.72 -4.40 -14.92
CA VAL A 4 6.06 -4.96 -15.17
C VAL A 4 7.10 -4.36 -14.22
N ILE A 5 6.96 -3.07 -13.89
CA ILE A 5 7.89 -2.38 -12.97
C ILE A 5 7.65 -2.84 -11.53
N ALA A 6 6.40 -2.98 -11.10
CA ALA A 6 6.07 -3.52 -9.78
C ALA A 6 6.57 -4.97 -9.64
N GLU A 7 6.30 -5.82 -10.63
CA GLU A 7 6.81 -7.20 -10.66
C GLU A 7 8.35 -7.26 -10.64
N LEU A 8 9.05 -6.39 -11.37
CA LEU A 8 10.52 -6.34 -11.34
C LEU A 8 11.06 -5.94 -9.96
N ILE A 9 10.44 -4.97 -9.28
CA ILE A 9 10.83 -4.56 -7.92
C ILE A 9 10.57 -5.69 -6.92
N PHE A 10 9.40 -6.34 -6.99
CA PHE A 10 9.01 -7.39 -6.04
C PHE A 10 9.66 -8.75 -6.30
N LEU A 11 10.06 -9.07 -7.55
CA LEU A 11 10.62 -10.39 -7.92
C LEU A 11 12.14 -10.39 -8.10
N TYR A 12 12.75 -9.30 -8.55
CA TYR A 12 14.17 -9.30 -8.97
C TYR A 12 15.12 -8.58 -8.01
N PHE A 13 14.61 -7.69 -7.15
CA PHE A 13 15.43 -6.88 -6.24
C PHE A 13 14.94 -6.96 -4.78
N SER A 14 14.35 -8.09 -4.39
CA SER A 14 13.79 -8.27 -3.06
C SER A 14 14.86 -8.63 -2.03
N ASP A 15 15.29 -7.64 -1.25
CA ASP A 15 16.25 -7.75 -0.14
C ASP A 15 15.60 -7.47 1.24
N PHE A 16 14.28 -7.29 1.28
CA PHE A 16 13.53 -6.96 2.49
C PHE A 16 12.20 -7.73 2.58
N THR A 17 11.83 -8.16 3.77
CA THR A 17 10.57 -8.88 4.04
C THR A 17 9.68 -8.10 5.01
N ILE A 18 8.40 -7.92 4.67
CA ILE A 18 7.41 -7.35 5.57
C ILE A 18 6.46 -8.47 6.01
N HIS A 19 6.45 -8.74 7.31
CA HIS A 19 5.54 -9.70 7.95
C HIS A 19 4.20 -9.04 8.21
N CYS A 20 3.18 -9.47 7.49
CA CYS A 20 1.81 -8.97 7.59
C CYS A 20 0.95 -9.94 8.42
N ARG A 21 -0.31 -9.56 8.68
CA ARG A 21 -1.26 -10.36 9.47
C ARG A 21 -1.46 -11.79 8.95
N ASP A 22 -1.52 -11.93 7.62
CA ASP A 22 -1.94 -13.13 6.90
C ASP A 22 -0.90 -13.60 5.87
N GLY A 23 0.35 -13.14 5.99
CA GLY A 23 1.48 -13.62 5.20
C GLY A 23 2.58 -12.58 5.02
N ASP A 24 3.54 -12.91 4.17
CA ASP A 24 4.72 -12.07 3.95
C ASP A 24 4.69 -11.39 2.58
N VAL A 25 5.27 -10.19 2.53
CA VAL A 25 5.55 -9.43 1.30
C VAL A 25 7.05 -9.23 1.18
N ARG A 26 7.63 -9.70 0.07
CA ARG A 26 9.03 -9.45 -0.28
C ARG A 26 9.13 -8.21 -1.15
N THR A 27 10.09 -7.33 -0.86
CA THR A 27 10.25 -6.05 -1.55
C THR A 27 11.69 -5.54 -1.47
N SER A 28 11.97 -4.39 -2.10
CA SER A 28 13.29 -3.76 -2.15
C SER A 28 13.42 -2.64 -1.13
N LYS A 29 14.40 -2.75 -0.24
CA LYS A 29 14.78 -1.73 0.75
C LYS A 29 15.08 -0.38 0.09
N SER A 30 15.78 -0.42 -1.04
CA SER A 30 16.10 0.79 -1.83
C SER A 30 14.84 1.46 -2.39
N ALA A 31 13.90 0.67 -2.94
CA ALA A 31 12.64 1.22 -3.44
C ALA A 31 11.81 1.85 -2.31
N LEU A 32 11.71 1.18 -1.17
CA LEU A 32 11.03 1.67 0.02
C LEU A 32 11.63 3.00 0.53
N PHE A 33 12.97 3.05 0.65
CA PHE A 33 13.71 4.24 1.10
C PHE A 33 13.43 5.49 0.24
N LEU A 34 13.38 5.31 -1.09
CA LEU A 34 13.12 6.40 -2.03
C LEU A 34 11.66 6.83 -2.02
N SER A 35 10.74 5.93 -1.71
CA SER A 35 9.30 6.13 -1.88
C SER A 35 8.56 6.60 -0.63
N SER A 36 9.19 6.53 0.55
CA SER A 36 8.51 6.69 1.84
C SER A 36 9.39 7.29 2.93
N ASP A 37 8.88 8.32 3.62
CA ASP A 37 9.56 8.91 4.77
C ASP A 37 9.66 7.93 5.95
N TYR A 38 8.65 7.08 6.12
CA TYR A 38 8.64 6.03 7.14
C TYR A 38 9.81 5.09 6.98
N PHE A 39 9.99 4.53 5.78
CA PHE A 39 11.07 3.59 5.51
C PHE A 39 12.44 4.27 5.50
N ARG A 40 12.52 5.53 5.05
CA ARG A 40 13.74 6.32 5.18
C ARG A 40 14.19 6.45 6.63
N PHE A 41 13.27 6.78 7.53
CA PHE A 41 13.55 6.85 8.96
C PHE A 41 13.89 5.46 9.52
N LEU A 42 13.09 4.44 9.20
CA LEU A 42 13.30 3.06 9.65
C LEU A 42 14.71 2.56 9.34
N PHE A 43 15.23 2.86 8.14
CA PHE A 43 16.53 2.35 7.69
C PHE A 43 17.73 3.22 8.11
N THR A 44 17.51 4.42 8.67
CA THR A 44 18.59 5.35 9.02
C THR A 44 18.61 5.76 10.47
N ALA A 45 17.61 5.35 11.27
CA ALA A 45 17.53 5.69 12.69
C ALA A 45 18.72 5.10 13.49
N ASN A 46 19.24 3.94 13.11
CA ASN A 46 20.40 3.28 13.71
C ASN A 46 20.97 2.17 12.80
N ASP A 47 22.10 1.59 13.20
CA ASP A 47 22.76 0.48 12.48
C ASP A 47 21.85 -0.76 12.37
N ASP A 48 20.97 -1.00 13.35
CA ASP A 48 20.02 -2.12 13.31
C ASP A 48 19.00 -1.96 12.18
N GLY A 49 18.46 -0.75 12.00
CA GLY A 49 17.54 -0.40 10.92
C GLY A 49 18.23 -0.48 9.56
N LEU A 50 19.49 -0.05 9.48
CA LEU A 50 20.30 -0.12 8.26
C LEU A 50 20.62 -1.56 7.85
N ASN A 51 20.88 -2.44 8.81
CA ASN A 51 21.20 -3.86 8.55
C ASN A 51 19.96 -4.79 8.57
N SER A 52 18.79 -4.27 8.95
CA SER A 52 17.56 -5.06 8.98
C SER A 52 17.18 -5.57 7.58
N VAL A 53 16.78 -6.84 7.53
CA VAL A 53 16.23 -7.52 6.35
C VAL A 53 14.73 -7.75 6.45
N GLU A 54 14.12 -7.37 7.57
CA GLU A 54 12.71 -7.65 7.85
C GLU A 54 12.03 -6.62 8.76
N HIS A 55 10.70 -6.54 8.66
CA HIS A 55 9.89 -5.68 9.52
C HIS A 55 8.47 -6.22 9.68
N THR A 56 7.90 -6.04 10.87
CA THR A 56 6.58 -6.58 11.21
C THR A 56 5.52 -5.48 11.19
N LEU A 57 4.43 -5.75 10.49
CA LEU A 57 3.22 -4.92 10.35
C LEU A 57 1.99 -5.85 10.47
N SER A 58 1.90 -6.58 11.59
CA SER A 58 0.90 -7.64 11.81
C SER A 58 -0.52 -7.11 11.98
N GLU A 59 -0.69 -5.79 12.12
CA GLU A 59 -1.98 -5.12 12.16
C GLU A 59 -2.64 -5.07 10.78
N TYR A 60 -1.86 -5.20 9.70
CA TYR A 60 -2.33 -5.00 8.33
C TYR A 60 -2.26 -6.29 7.51
N SER A 61 -3.24 -6.47 6.64
CA SER A 61 -3.30 -7.57 5.68
C SER A 61 -2.23 -7.43 4.60
N LYS A 62 -1.72 -8.56 4.14
CA LYS A 62 -0.76 -8.67 3.04
C LYS A 62 -1.24 -7.93 1.79
N SER A 63 -2.50 -8.14 1.41
CA SER A 63 -3.11 -7.48 0.24
C SER A 63 -3.08 -5.95 0.36
N THR A 64 -3.38 -5.41 1.53
CA THR A 64 -3.32 -3.96 1.76
C THR A 64 -1.90 -3.43 1.63
N ILE A 65 -0.93 -4.12 2.25
CA ILE A 65 0.49 -3.75 2.15
C ILE A 65 0.95 -3.78 0.70
N GLU A 66 0.69 -4.86 -0.05
CA GLU A 66 1.07 -4.97 -1.47
C GLU A 66 0.51 -3.82 -2.32
N GLN A 67 -0.76 -3.47 -2.16
CA GLN A 67 -1.37 -2.39 -2.92
C GLN A 67 -0.76 -1.02 -2.60
N VAL A 68 -0.50 -0.75 -1.32
CA VAL A 68 0.16 0.50 -0.93
C VAL A 68 1.60 0.52 -1.43
N LEU A 69 2.33 -0.60 -1.37
CA LEU A 69 3.69 -0.68 -1.90
C LEU A 69 3.74 -0.42 -3.41
N ILE A 70 2.80 -0.97 -4.19
CA ILE A 70 2.65 -0.64 -5.61
C ILE A 70 2.44 0.85 -5.78
N PHE A 71 1.55 1.45 -4.98
CA PHE A 71 1.27 2.88 -5.06
C PHE A 71 2.50 3.74 -4.77
N ILE A 72 3.20 3.51 -3.66
CA ILE A 72 4.31 4.38 -3.27
C ILE A 72 5.49 4.25 -4.25
N THR A 73 5.71 3.06 -4.81
CA THR A 73 6.84 2.80 -5.72
C THR A 73 6.57 3.20 -7.16
N THR A 74 5.33 3.07 -7.64
CA THR A 74 4.97 3.35 -9.05
C THR A 74 4.21 4.66 -9.24
N GLY A 75 3.69 5.26 -8.17
CA GLY A 75 2.77 6.38 -8.22
C GLY A 75 1.36 6.01 -8.72
N THR A 76 1.06 4.74 -8.94
CA THR A 76 -0.23 4.29 -9.47
C THR A 76 -0.99 3.42 -8.50
N PHE A 77 -2.31 3.64 -8.42
CA PHE A 77 -3.18 2.87 -7.55
C PHE A 77 -4.39 2.39 -8.34
N ARG A 78 -4.63 1.09 -8.30
CA ARG A 78 -5.84 0.48 -8.86
C ARG A 78 -6.76 0.13 -7.70
N VAL A 79 -7.92 0.78 -7.69
CA VAL A 79 -8.96 0.51 -6.70
C VAL A 79 -9.36 -0.98 -6.76
N PRO A 80 -9.36 -1.70 -5.61
CA PRO A 80 -9.89 -3.06 -5.54
C PRO A 80 -11.35 -3.10 -6.00
N SER A 81 -11.72 -4.12 -6.78
CA SER A 81 -13.12 -4.30 -7.24
C SER A 81 -14.09 -4.58 -6.09
N ASP A 82 -13.58 -5.11 -4.99
CA ASP A 82 -14.26 -5.50 -3.76
C ASP A 82 -13.99 -4.51 -2.60
N LEU A 83 -13.69 -3.25 -2.92
CA LEU A 83 -13.43 -2.21 -1.91
C LEU A 83 -14.64 -2.04 -0.97
N THR A 84 -14.43 -2.34 0.30
CA THR A 84 -15.38 -2.11 1.39
C THR A 84 -14.93 -0.91 2.23
N PRO A 85 -15.81 -0.32 3.06
CA PRO A 85 -15.39 0.74 3.98
C PRO A 85 -14.25 0.32 4.91
N SER A 86 -14.23 -0.93 5.39
CA SER A 86 -13.17 -1.42 6.28
C SER A 86 -11.84 -1.60 5.56
N SER A 87 -11.82 -2.17 4.35
CA SER A 87 -10.58 -2.30 3.58
C SER A 87 -10.06 -0.95 3.09
N ALA A 88 -10.95 -0.02 2.77
CA ALA A 88 -10.58 1.37 2.46
C ALA A 88 -9.93 2.09 3.65
N GLN A 89 -10.45 1.88 4.86
CA GLN A 89 -9.85 2.45 6.06
C GLN A 89 -8.44 1.90 6.29
N GLU A 90 -8.27 0.57 6.20
CA GLU A 90 -6.96 -0.08 6.35
C GLU A 90 -5.93 0.47 5.33
N LEU A 91 -6.34 0.64 4.07
CA LEU A 91 -5.53 1.27 3.01
C LEU A 91 -5.11 2.71 3.37
N VAL A 92 -6.04 3.51 3.90
CA VAL A 92 -5.77 4.90 4.30
C VAL A 92 -4.81 4.96 5.50
N ASP A 93 -4.95 4.05 6.45
CA ASP A 93 -4.09 3.95 7.64
C ASP A 93 -2.65 3.60 7.25
N VAL A 94 -2.46 2.61 6.38
CA VAL A 94 -1.12 2.24 5.89
C VAL A 94 -0.49 3.38 5.08
N VAL A 95 -1.24 4.07 4.22
CA VAL A 95 -0.70 5.24 3.50
C VAL A 95 -0.34 6.37 4.45
N ALA A 96 -1.11 6.58 5.53
CA ALA A 96 -0.78 7.56 6.56
C ALA A 96 0.50 7.17 7.32
N LEU A 97 0.69 5.88 7.60
CA LEU A 97 1.89 5.34 8.23
C LEU A 97 3.11 5.50 7.33
N PHE A 98 3.02 5.05 6.07
CA PHE A 98 4.14 5.04 5.13
C PHE A 98 4.55 6.43 4.66
N LYS A 99 3.65 7.42 4.75
CA LYS A 99 3.93 8.82 4.37
C LYS A 99 4.59 8.94 2.98
N PRO A 100 3.91 8.48 1.91
CA PRO A 100 4.41 8.68 0.56
C PRO A 100 4.25 10.13 0.12
N LEU A 101 5.07 10.54 -0.85
CA LEU A 101 5.06 11.90 -1.40
C LEU A 101 3.70 12.33 -1.98
N ASN A 102 2.92 11.40 -2.54
CA ASN A 102 1.66 11.70 -3.24
C ASN A 102 0.40 11.23 -2.49
N ARG A 103 0.41 11.32 -1.15
CA ARG A 103 -0.68 10.84 -0.28
C ARG A 103 -2.09 11.35 -0.65
N ASP A 104 -2.20 12.60 -1.08
CA ASP A 104 -3.51 13.20 -1.39
C ASP A 104 -4.17 12.57 -2.62
N ALA A 105 -3.39 12.24 -3.65
CA ALA A 105 -3.91 11.54 -4.84
C ALA A 105 -4.51 10.18 -4.48
N PHE A 106 -3.86 9.45 -3.57
CA PHE A 106 -4.38 8.17 -3.07
C PHE A 106 -5.71 8.35 -2.34
N ARG A 107 -5.75 9.28 -1.38
CA ARG A 107 -6.95 9.54 -0.56
C ARG A 107 -8.13 9.94 -1.44
N ASN A 108 -7.91 10.82 -2.42
CA ASN A 108 -8.95 11.26 -3.34
C ASN A 108 -9.48 10.10 -4.20
N THR A 109 -8.60 9.20 -4.63
CA THR A 109 -8.97 8.01 -5.42
C THR A 109 -9.84 7.05 -4.62
N ILE A 110 -9.48 6.75 -3.36
CA ILE A 110 -10.28 5.91 -2.46
C ILE A 110 -11.64 6.56 -2.17
N HIS A 111 -11.66 7.85 -1.83
CA HIS A 111 -12.89 8.56 -1.54
C HIS A 111 -13.85 8.51 -2.73
N LYS A 112 -13.35 8.83 -3.94
CA LYS A 112 -14.15 8.76 -5.17
C LYS A 112 -14.76 7.37 -5.37
N ALA A 113 -13.97 6.31 -5.20
CA ALA A 113 -14.45 4.94 -5.34
C ALA A 113 -15.55 4.58 -4.33
N LEU A 114 -15.40 4.99 -3.06
CA LEU A 114 -16.42 4.76 -2.04
C LEU A 114 -17.73 5.49 -2.35
N CYS A 115 -17.66 6.73 -2.82
CA CYS A 115 -18.85 7.49 -3.26
C CYS A 115 -19.55 6.83 -4.45
N GLU A 116 -18.79 6.37 -5.45
CA GLU A 116 -19.34 5.67 -6.62
C GLU A 116 -20.00 4.35 -6.22
N ASN A 117 -19.42 3.59 -5.30
CA ASN A 117 -20.00 2.36 -4.78
C ASN A 117 -21.30 2.63 -4.01
N ALA A 118 -21.35 3.68 -3.19
CA ALA A 118 -22.57 4.09 -2.49
C ALA A 118 -23.69 4.51 -3.46
N ALA A 119 -23.35 5.28 -4.51
CA ALA A 119 -24.32 5.72 -5.52
C ALA A 119 -24.94 4.53 -6.29
N LYS A 120 -24.14 3.52 -6.63
CA LYS A 120 -24.63 2.29 -7.29
C LYS A 120 -25.63 1.53 -6.41
N VAL A 121 -25.37 1.43 -5.11
CA VAL A 121 -26.29 0.79 -4.16
C VAL A 121 -27.62 1.53 -4.10
N HIS A 122 -27.61 2.87 -4.07
CA HIS A 122 -28.84 3.68 -4.07
C HIS A 122 -29.69 3.47 -5.33
N HIS A 123 -29.10 3.35 -6.51
CA HIS A 123 -29.86 3.10 -7.75
C HIS A 123 -30.53 1.72 -7.80
N VAL A 124 -29.93 0.69 -7.17
CA VAL A 124 -30.53 -0.66 -7.11
C VAL A 124 -31.72 -0.72 -6.14
N VAL A 125 -31.72 0.11 -5.09
CA VAL A 125 -32.80 0.14 -4.09
C VAL A 125 -34.04 0.88 -4.60
N HIS A 126 -33.91 1.83 -5.53
CA HIS A 126 -35.04 2.59 -6.08
C HIS A 126 -35.74 1.96 -7.30
N HIS A 127 -35.26 0.81 -7.80
CA HIS A 127 -35.86 0.09 -8.93
C HIS A 127 -36.34 -1.34 -8.57
N LYS A 128 -36.50 -1.65 -7.29
CA LYS A 128 -37.23 -2.82 -6.79
C LYS A 128 -38.51 -2.38 -6.11
#